data_AF-A0A7V9S956-F1
#
_entry.id   AF-A0A7V9S956-F1
#
_cell.length_a   1.000
_cell.length_b   1.000
_cell.length_c   1.000
_cell.angle_alpha   90.00
_cell.angle_beta   90.00
_cell.angle_gamma   90.00
#
_symmetry.space_group_name_H-M   'P 1'
#
loop_
_entity.id
_entity.type
_entity.pdbx_description
1 polymer ?
#
loop_
_entity_poly.entity_id
_entity_poly.type
_entity_poly.pdbx_seq_one_letter_code
_entity_poly.pdbx_strand_id
1 'polypeptide(L)' 'MADQEILPNDYESWLEYAERAASEIEGAGGRFIRVFIDPNEFPRWCRTRGLLPDGRARTRFANFIAFREALSADNHH' A
#
# COMPACT_ATOMS: atom_id res chain seq x y z
N MET A 1 -14.61 12.92 5.71
CA MET A 1 -13.63 11.91 5.26
C MET A 1 -12.69 11.71 6.43
N ALA A 2 -12.77 10.55 7.08
CA ALA A 2 -12.25 10.30 8.43
C ALA A 2 -10.82 9.77 8.38
N ASP A 3 -9.94 10.52 7.69
CA ASP A 3 -8.57 10.10 7.37
C ASP A 3 -7.54 11.17 7.71
N GLN A 4 -8.01 12.36 8.09
CA GLN A 4 -7.20 13.57 8.24
C GLN A 4 -6.50 13.66 9.60
N GLU A 5 -6.83 12.76 10.53
CA GLU A 5 -6.34 12.81 11.93
C GLU A 5 -5.17 11.86 12.20
N ILE A 6 -4.74 11.06 11.20
CA ILE A 6 -3.71 10.00 11.37
C ILE A 6 -2.58 10.11 10.33
N LEU A 7 -2.62 11.09 9.44
CA LEU A 7 -1.52 11.38 8.53
C LEU A 7 -0.62 12.42 9.20
N PRO A 8 0.72 12.22 9.23
CA PRO A 8 1.62 13.32 9.58
C PRO A 8 1.28 14.51 8.68
N ASN A 9 1.25 15.70 9.26
CA ASN A 9 0.74 16.92 8.62
C ASN A 9 1.51 17.27 7.33
N ASP A 10 2.69 16.66 7.15
CA ASP A 10 3.62 16.91 6.07
C ASP A 10 3.91 15.64 5.27
N TYR A 11 3.65 15.74 3.96
CA TYR A 11 3.98 14.74 2.95
C TYR A 11 5.45 14.34 3.01
N GLU A 12 6.35 15.29 3.33
CA GLU A 12 7.79 15.05 3.43
C GLU A 12 8.14 14.08 4.56
N SER A 13 7.54 14.21 5.74
CA SER A 13 7.80 13.28 6.85
C SER A 13 7.27 11.86 6.56
N TRP A 14 6.14 11.76 5.86
CA TRP A 14 5.65 10.47 5.38
C TRP A 14 6.58 9.87 4.34
N LEU A 15 7.08 10.69 3.41
CA LEU A 15 7.97 10.25 2.36
C LEU A 15 9.32 9.77 2.93
N GLU A 16 9.93 10.53 3.84
CA GLU A 16 11.18 10.13 4.51
C GLU A 16 11.04 8.80 5.26
N TYR A 17 9.92 8.60 5.96
CA TYR A 17 9.65 7.34 6.65
C TYR A 17 9.48 6.18 5.66
N ALA A 18 8.74 6.40 4.58
CA ALA A 18 8.53 5.39 3.54
C ALA A 18 9.83 5.02 2.82
N GLU A 19 10.68 6.00 2.52
CA GLU A 19 11.98 5.78 1.88
C GLU A 19 12.97 5.08 2.81
N ARG A 20 13.01 5.44 4.11
CA ARG A 20 13.80 4.70 5.09
C ARG A 20 13.38 3.25 5.20
N ALA A 21 12.08 2.99 5.34
CA ALA A 21 11.56 1.63 5.41
C ALA A 21 11.88 0.82 4.15
N ALA A 22 11.80 1.44 2.96
CA ALA A 22 12.19 0.81 1.71
C ALA A 22 13.70 0.47 1.70
N SER A 23 14.55 1.42 2.11
CA SER A 23 16.00 1.23 2.16
C SER A 23 16.44 0.15 3.15
N GLU A 24 15.77 0.04 4.31
CA GLU A 24 16.02 -1.03 5.28
C GLU A 24 15.65 -2.40 4.72
N ILE A 25 14.53 -2.51 3.98
CA ILE A 25 14.10 -3.76 3.34
C ILE A 25 15.08 -4.17 2.23
N GLU A 26 15.53 -3.22 1.39
CA GLU A 26 16.53 -3.49 0.35
C GLU A 26 17.89 -3.88 0.95
N GLY A 27 18.32 -3.20 2.02
CA GLY A 27 19.55 -3.52 2.75
C GLY A 27 19.55 -4.91 3.39
N ALA A 28 18.37 -5.43 3.74
CA ALA A 28 18.18 -6.79 4.24
C ALA A 28 18.07 -7.86 3.13
N GLY A 29 18.19 -7.48 1.85
CA GLY A 29 18.00 -8.37 0.70
C GLY A 29 16.54 -8.71 0.41
N GLY A 30 15.60 -7.99 1.02
CA GLY A 30 14.17 -8.11 0.77
C GLY A 30 13.74 -7.35 -0.48
N ARG A 31 12.72 -7.85 -1.19
CA ARG A 31 12.08 -7.10 -2.29
C ARG A 31 11.00 -6.19 -1.73
N PHE A 32 11.14 -4.89 -1.95
CA PHE A 32 10.09 -3.92 -1.67
C PHE A 32 9.16 -3.78 -2.88
N ILE A 33 7.85 -3.83 -2.66
CA ILE A 33 6.84 -3.60 -3.70
C ILE A 33 6.09 -2.31 -3.35
N ARG A 34 6.27 -1.28 -4.18
CA ARG A 34 5.52 -0.04 -4.06
C ARG A 34 4.15 -0.22 -4.71
N VAL A 35 3.10 -0.23 -3.88
CA VAL A 35 1.73 -0.34 -4.37
C VAL A 35 1.09 1.05 -4.47
N PHE A 36 0.71 1.42 -5.68
CA PHE A 36 -0.13 2.61 -5.90
C PHE A 36 -1.60 2.24 -5.69
N ILE A 37 -2.23 2.91 -4.73
CA ILE A 37 -3.67 2.72 -4.47
C ILE A 37 -4.43 3.71 -5.36
N ASP A 38 -5.10 3.20 -6.39
CA ASP A 38 -5.95 4.03 -7.23
C ASP A 38 -7.18 4.51 -6.44
N PRO A 39 -7.44 5.84 -6.39
CA PRO A 39 -8.51 6.42 -5.59
C PRO A 39 -9.92 6.08 -6.12
N ASN A 40 -10.06 5.57 -7.35
CA ASN A 40 -11.33 5.10 -7.89
C ASN A 40 -11.50 3.59 -7.71
N GLU A 41 -10.42 2.82 -7.87
CA GLU A 41 -10.44 1.36 -7.73
C GLU A 41 -10.61 0.92 -6.26
N PHE A 42 -9.92 1.59 -5.33
CA PHE A 42 -9.98 1.28 -3.90
C PHE A 42 -11.38 1.33 -3.29
N PRO A 43 -12.17 2.42 -3.43
CA PRO A 43 -13.52 2.47 -2.90
C PRO A 43 -14.46 1.48 -3.59
N ARG A 44 -14.23 1.19 -4.88
CA ARG A 44 -15.01 0.19 -5.62
C ARG A 44 -14.74 -1.23 -5.09
N TRP A 45 -13.47 -1.57 -4.87
CA TRP A 45 -13.05 -2.82 -4.25
C TRP A 45 -13.60 -2.98 -2.83
N CYS A 46 -13.59 -1.90 -2.04
CA CYS A 46 -14.17 -1.87 -0.71
C CYS A 46 -15.68 -2.16 -0.76
N ARG A 47 -16.43 -1.46 -1.64
CA ARG A 47 -17.87 -1.67 -1.82
C ARG A 47 -18.22 -3.10 -2.21
N THR A 48 -17.50 -3.69 -3.15
CA THR A 48 -17.73 -5.08 -3.59
C THR A 48 -17.55 -6.09 -2.45
N ARG A 49 -16.75 -5.76 -1.43
CA ARG A 49 -16.45 -6.64 -0.29
C ARG A 49 -17.18 -6.24 0.99
N GLY A 50 -18.07 -5.25 0.94
CA GLY A 50 -18.77 -4.72 2.11
C GLY A 50 -17.83 -4.12 3.15
N LEU A 51 -16.65 -3.63 2.73
CA LEU A 51 -15.65 -3.02 3.59
C LEU A 51 -15.80 -1.49 3.58
N LEU A 52 -15.55 -0.88 4.74
CA LEU A 52 -15.39 0.57 4.86
C LEU A 52 -13.97 0.98 4.40
N PRO A 53 -13.81 2.10 3.68
CA PRO A 53 -12.54 2.56 3.10
C PRO A 53 -11.56 3.17 4.13
N ASP A 54 -11.40 2.50 5.28
CA ASP A 54 -10.52 2.92 6.37
C ASP A 54 -9.05 2.51 6.15
N GLY A 55 -8.16 2.93 7.05
CA GLY A 55 -6.75 2.55 7.05
C GLY A 55 -6.52 1.04 6.99
N ARG A 56 -7.33 0.22 7.68
CA ARG A 56 -7.23 -1.25 7.58
C ARG A 56 -7.56 -1.78 6.19
N ALA A 57 -8.56 -1.19 5.53
CA ALA A 57 -8.92 -1.58 4.18
C ALA A 57 -7.81 -1.20 3.19
N ARG A 58 -7.14 -0.05 3.37
CA ARG A 58 -5.96 0.33 2.58
C ARG A 58 -4.83 -0.67 2.74
N THR A 59 -4.51 -1.09 3.97
CA THR A 59 -3.48 -2.12 4.20
C THR A 59 -3.85 -3.43 3.53
N ARG A 60 -5.12 -3.87 3.61
CA ARG A 60 -5.57 -5.10 2.93
C ARG A 60 -5.52 -4.97 1.40
N PHE A 61 -5.88 -3.82 0.86
CA PHE A 61 -5.82 -3.54 -0.57
C PHE A 61 -4.37 -3.53 -1.05
N ALA A 62 -3.48 -2.84 -0.33
CA ALA A 62 -2.05 -2.80 -0.63
C ALA A 62 -1.45 -4.21 -0.65
N ASN A 63 -1.74 -5.04 0.35
CA ASN A 63 -1.32 -6.44 0.35
C ASN A 63 -1.91 -7.22 -0.83
N PHE A 64 -3.21 -7.06 -1.13
CA PHE A 64 -3.84 -7.76 -2.25
C PHE A 64 -3.17 -7.46 -3.60
N ILE A 65 -2.84 -6.18 -3.86
CA ILE A 65 -2.12 -5.79 -5.06
C ILE A 65 -0.67 -6.30 -5.02
N ALA A 66 0.04 -6.15 -3.90
CA ALA A 66 1.41 -6.65 -3.75
C ALA A 66 1.52 -8.15 -4.01
N PHE A 67 0.59 -8.95 -3.47
CA PHE A 67 0.50 -10.38 -3.75
C PHE A 67 0.21 -10.66 -5.23
N ARG A 68 -0.69 -9.91 -5.86
CA ARG A 68 -0.99 -10.07 -7.29
C ARG A 68 0.23 -9.78 -8.17
N GLU A 69 0.95 -8.70 -7.89
CA GLU A 69 2.19 -8.33 -8.60
C GLU A 69 3.29 -9.37 -8.37
N ALA A 70 3.50 -9.82 -7.12
CA ALA A 70 4.49 -10.84 -6.78
C ALA A 70 4.21 -12.18 -7.47
N LEU A 71 2.95 -12.62 -7.51
CA LEU A 71 2.53 -13.84 -8.21
C LEU A 71 2.69 -13.71 -9.73
N SER A 72 2.46 -12.51 -10.29
CA SER A 72 2.65 -12.26 -11.73
C SER A 72 4.13 -12.25 -12.11
N ALA A 73 5.01 -11.79 -11.21
CA ALA A 73 6.45 -11.78 -11.40
C ALA A 73 7.09 -13.19 -11.33
N ASP A 74 6.46 -14.14 -10.64
CA ASP A 74 6.95 -15.52 -10.50
C ASP A 74 6.62 -16.40 -11.74
N ASN A 75 5.61 -16.02 -12.54
CA ASN A 75 5.18 -16.75 -13.74
C ASN A 75 6.06 -16.46 -14.99
N HIS A 76 7.24 -15.87 -14.82
CA HIS A 76 8.24 -15.68 -15.88
C HIS A 76 9.51 -16.48 -15.54
N HIS A 77 9.38 -17.81 -15.50
CA HIS A 77 10.48 -18.76 -15.50
C HIS A 77 10.37 -19.65 -16.74
#